data_AF-A0A971NH77-F1
#
_entry.id   AF-A0A971NH77-F1
#
_cell.length_a   1.000
_cell.length_b   1.000
_cell.length_c   1.000
_cell.angle_alpha   90.00
_cell.angle_beta   90.00
_cell.angle_gamma   90.00
#
_symmetry.space_group_name_H-M   'P 1'
#
loop_
_entity.id
_entity.type
_entity.pdbx_description
1 polymer ?
#
loop_
_entity_poly.entity_id
_entity_poly.type
_entity_poly.pdbx_seq_one_letter_code
_entity_poly.pdbx_strand_id
1 'polypeptide(L)'
;MDETLKIWESLHKNGYYEGITLAEEIRQSWARSRSFGADPYKPRCDVVLSAAELQERKKNNSALLEQATVMMKYLDQFMRDTNFVFFLEDSENYIIST
;
A
#
# COMPACT_ATOMS: atom_id res chain seq x y z
N MET A 1 3.15 -17.76 14.82
CA MET A 1 2.48 -16.48 14.56
C MET A 1 3.53 -15.40 14.70
N ASP A 2 3.77 -14.66 13.61
CA ASP A 2 4.72 -13.54 13.54
C ASP A 2 4.49 -12.57 14.72
N GLU A 3 5.55 -12.19 15.42
CA GLU A 3 5.51 -11.28 16.56
C GLU A 3 4.92 -9.92 16.15
N THR A 4 5.21 -9.47 14.93
CA THR A 4 4.65 -8.26 14.33
C THR A 4 3.13 -8.33 14.24
N LEU A 5 2.59 -9.50 13.85
CA LEU A 5 1.16 -9.70 13.73
C LEU A 5 0.47 -9.65 15.11
N LYS A 6 1.11 -10.20 16.16
CA LYS A 6 0.59 -10.11 17.53
C LYS A 6 0.54 -8.68 18.04
N ILE A 7 1.61 -7.91 17.80
CA ILE A 7 1.67 -6.48 18.18
C ILE A 7 0.57 -5.72 17.44
N TRP A 8 0.47 -5.90 16.13
CA TRP A 8 -0.54 -5.26 15.30
C TRP A 8 -1.97 -5.59 15.76
N GLU A 9 -2.25 -6.85 16.08
CA GLU A 9 -3.56 -7.28 16.58
C GLU A 9 -3.89 -6.63 17.94
N SER A 10 -2.93 -6.59 18.86
CA SER A 10 -3.14 -5.93 20.17
C SER A 10 -3.36 -4.43 20.01
N LEU A 11 -2.62 -3.76 19.12
CA LEU A 11 -2.82 -2.33 18.85
C LEU A 11 -4.21 -2.06 18.25
N HIS A 12 -4.75 -2.95 17.42
CA HIS A 12 -6.10 -2.79 16.85
C HIS A 12 -7.22 -3.15 17.83
N LYS A 13 -7.04 -4.18 18.66
CA LYS A 13 -8.06 -4.64 19.63
C LYS A 13 -8.06 -3.82 20.92
N ASN A 14 -6.87 -3.52 21.45
CA ASN A 14 -6.68 -2.96 22.78
C ASN A 14 -6.16 -1.51 22.73
N GLY A 15 -5.69 -1.02 21.58
CA GLY A 15 -5.09 0.32 21.46
C GLY A 15 -3.67 0.43 22.03
N TYR A 16 -3.09 -0.66 22.52
CA TYR A 16 -1.84 -0.67 23.27
C TYR A 16 -1.08 -2.00 23.09
N TYR A 17 0.24 -1.92 23.17
CA TYR A 17 1.14 -3.06 23.34
C TYR A 17 2.35 -2.60 24.18
N GLU A 18 2.77 -3.41 25.15
CA GLU A 18 3.85 -3.05 26.06
C GLU A 18 5.16 -2.80 25.32
N GLY A 19 5.84 -1.71 25.66
CA GLY A 19 7.08 -1.29 24.99
C GLY A 19 6.91 -0.65 23.62
N ILE A 20 5.67 -0.52 23.10
CA ILE A 20 5.39 0.11 21.80
C ILE A 20 4.54 1.36 22.00
N THR A 21 5.07 2.50 21.55
CA THR A 21 4.30 3.76 21.46
C THR A 21 3.94 4.02 20.01
N LEU A 22 2.63 4.05 19.72
CA LEU A 22 2.16 4.42 18.38
C LEU A 22 2.33 5.93 18.17
N ALA A 23 2.92 6.31 17.03
CA ALA A 23 2.99 7.71 16.62
C ALA A 23 1.59 8.28 16.40
N GLU A 24 1.41 9.58 16.66
CA GLU A 24 0.10 10.21 16.62
C GLU A 24 -0.48 10.24 15.21
N GLU A 25 0.36 10.45 14.21
CA GLU A 25 0.00 10.44 12.79
C GLU A 25 -0.56 9.07 12.38
N ILE A 26 -0.03 7.99 12.93
CA ILE A 26 -0.51 6.62 12.68
C ILE A 26 -1.86 6.40 13.36
N ARG A 27 -2.02 6.84 14.62
CA ARG A 27 -3.31 6.78 15.32
C ARG A 27 -4.41 7.50 14.53
N GLN A 28 -4.12 8.70 14.05
CA GLN A 28 -5.05 9.49 13.26
C GLN A 28 -5.34 8.86 11.91
N SER A 29 -4.33 8.31 11.23
CA SER A 29 -4.50 7.58 9.97
C SER A 29 -5.43 6.39 10.14
N TRP A 30 -5.21 5.56 11.16
CA TRP A 30 -6.07 4.41 11.46
C TRP A 30 -7.49 4.81 11.81
N ALA A 31 -7.68 5.91 12.55
CA ALA A 31 -9.01 6.43 12.85
C ALA A 31 -9.76 6.82 11.56
N ARG A 32 -9.08 7.50 10.62
CA ARG A 32 -9.66 7.81 9.30
C ARG A 32 -10.00 6.55 8.52
N SER A 33 -9.08 5.59 8.41
CA SER A 33 -9.31 4.33 7.70
C SER A 33 -10.55 3.59 8.23
N ARG A 34 -10.73 3.52 9.56
CA ARG A 34 -11.92 2.94 10.17
C ARG A 34 -13.20 3.70 9.82
N SER A 35 -13.16 5.03 9.82
CA SER A 35 -14.32 5.86 9.44
C SER A 35 -14.74 5.68 7.98
N PHE A 36 -13.80 5.29 7.10
CA PHE A 36 -14.07 4.92 5.71
C PHE A 36 -14.46 3.44 5.52
N GLY A 37 -14.59 2.67 6.59
CA GLY A 37 -14.97 1.26 6.53
C GLY A 37 -13.84 0.33 6.06
N ALA A 38 -12.58 0.73 6.19
CA ALA A 38 -11.44 -0.15 5.90
C ALA A 38 -11.44 -1.36 6.85
N ASP A 39 -11.56 -2.56 6.28
CA ASP A 39 -11.49 -3.81 7.02
C ASP A 39 -10.05 -4.35 7.04
N PRO A 40 -9.39 -4.36 8.20
CA PRO A 40 -8.01 -4.82 8.32
C PRO A 40 -7.84 -6.33 8.15
N TYR A 41 -8.93 -7.11 8.19
CA TYR A 41 -8.90 -8.56 8.01
C TYR A 41 -9.33 -9.00 6.61
N LYS A 42 -9.52 -8.05 5.69
CA LYS A 42 -9.96 -8.32 4.32
C LYS A 42 -8.87 -9.09 3.55
N PRO A 43 -9.17 -10.27 2.98
CA PRO A 43 -8.15 -11.13 2.38
C PRO A 43 -7.69 -10.66 0.99
N ARG A 44 -8.48 -9.80 0.31
CA ARG A 44 -8.19 -9.32 -1.04
C ARG A 44 -8.83 -7.96 -1.31
N CYS A 45 -8.30 -7.23 -2.30
CA CYS A 45 -8.95 -6.03 -2.80
C CYS A 45 -10.18 -6.42 -3.66
N ASP A 46 -11.30 -5.72 -3.46
CA ASP A 46 -12.52 -5.91 -4.27
C ASP A 46 -12.64 -4.85 -5.38
N VAL A 47 -11.79 -3.82 -5.35
CA VAL A 47 -11.77 -2.76 -6.36
C VAL A 47 -10.63 -3.07 -7.32
N VAL A 48 -11.00 -3.62 -8.49
CA VAL A 48 -10.05 -4.01 -9.52
C VAL A 48 -10.47 -3.35 -10.83
N LEU A 49 -9.55 -2.60 -11.43
CA LEU A 49 -9.77 -1.97 -12.73
C LEU A 49 -10.00 -3.01 -13.82
N SER A 50 -10.94 -2.74 -14.71
CA SER A 50 -11.00 -3.40 -16.00
C SER A 50 -9.78 -3.04 -16.85
N ALA A 51 -9.52 -3.84 -17.89
CA ALA A 51 -8.44 -3.56 -18.82
C ALA A 51 -8.58 -2.17 -19.48
N ALA A 52 -9.82 -1.75 -19.80
CA ALA A 52 -10.07 -0.45 -20.42
C ALA A 52 -9.77 0.71 -19.46
N GLU A 53 -10.22 0.62 -18.20
CA GLU A 53 -9.95 1.65 -17.19
C GLU A 53 -8.45 1.76 -16.88
N LEU A 54 -7.75 0.62 -16.80
CA LEU A 54 -6.31 0.60 -16.61
C LEU A 54 -5.57 1.28 -17.76
N GLN A 55 -5.95 1.01 -19.01
CA GLN A 55 -5.31 1.66 -20.18
C GLN A 55 -5.56 3.16 -20.19
N GLU A 56 -6.77 3.60 -19.88
CA GLU A 56 -7.10 5.02 -19.80
C GLU A 56 -6.30 5.72 -18.69
N ARG A 57 -6.22 5.12 -17.50
CA ARG A 57 -5.40 5.66 -16.40
C ARG A 57 -3.92 5.68 -16.75
N LYS A 58 -3.38 4.65 -17.42
CA LYS A 58 -2.00 4.65 -17.92
C LYS A 58 -1.74 5.78 -18.90
N LYS A 59 -2.66 6.01 -19.84
CA LYS A 59 -2.58 7.09 -20.82
C LYS A 59 -2.56 8.46 -20.13
N ASN A 60 -3.43 8.67 -19.15
CA ASN A 60 -3.51 9.92 -18.39
C ASN A 60 -2.27 10.16 -17.51
N ASN A 61 -1.52 9.10 -17.17
CA ASN A 61 -0.30 9.15 -16.36
C ASN A 61 0.97 8.84 -17.18
N SER A 62 0.94 9.02 -18.51
CA SER A 62 2.05 8.62 -19.39
C SER A 62 3.40 9.23 -18.99
N ALA A 63 3.42 10.53 -18.66
CA ALA A 63 4.64 11.23 -18.23
C ALA A 63 5.23 10.63 -16.94
N LEU A 64 4.39 10.27 -15.97
CA LEU A 64 4.83 9.60 -14.74
C LEU A 64 5.42 8.23 -15.07
N LEU A 65 4.70 7.43 -15.86
CA LEU A 65 5.12 6.08 -16.22
C LEU A 65 6.43 6.08 -16.99
N GLU A 66 6.61 6.98 -17.95
CA GLU A 66 7.84 7.09 -18.73
C GLU A 66 9.07 7.36 -17.85
N GLN A 67 8.96 8.29 -16.90
CA GLN A 67 10.09 8.66 -16.05
C GLN A 67 10.31 7.65 -14.92
N ALA A 68 9.24 7.23 -14.24
CA ALA A 68 9.34 6.37 -13.07
C ALA A 68 9.74 4.93 -13.43
N THR A 69 9.31 4.41 -14.60
CA THR A 69 9.65 3.02 -15.02
C THR A 69 11.16 2.81 -15.14
N VAL A 70 11.91 3.83 -15.59
CA VAL A 70 13.38 3.75 -15.70
C VAL A 70 13.99 3.57 -14.31
N MET A 71 13.56 4.38 -13.35
CA MET A 71 14.04 4.29 -11.96
C MET A 71 13.63 2.98 -11.30
N MET A 72 12.39 2.52 -11.49
CA MET A 72 11.93 1.23 -10.96
C MET A 72 12.79 0.07 -11.47
N LYS A 73 13.10 0.04 -12.77
CA LYS A 73 13.99 -1.00 -13.33
C LYS A 73 15.40 -0.96 -12.75
N TYR A 74 15.88 0.23 -12.39
CA TYR A 74 17.16 0.39 -11.72
C TYR A 74 17.08 -0.12 -10.28
N LEU A 75 16.06 0.28 -9.51
CA LEU A 75 15.86 -0.18 -8.13
C LEU A 75 15.65 -1.70 -8.04
N ASP A 76 14.88 -2.26 -8.98
CA ASP A 76 14.67 -3.71 -9.11
C ASP A 76 16.00 -4.47 -9.18
N GLN A 77 17.00 -3.96 -9.92
CA GLN A 77 18.33 -4.59 -10.02
C GLN A 77 19.02 -4.77 -8.67
N PHE A 78 18.88 -3.82 -7.74
CA PHE A 78 19.50 -3.92 -6.42
C PHE A 78 18.69 -4.77 -5.45
N MET A 79 17.40 -4.92 -5.72
CA MET A 79 16.45 -5.55 -4.80
C MET A 79 16.01 -6.95 -5.26
N ARG A 80 16.53 -7.48 -6.39
CA ARG A 80 16.12 -8.77 -6.99
C ARG A 80 16.07 -9.95 -6.01
N ASP A 81 17.03 -10.01 -5.08
CA ASP A 81 17.14 -11.11 -4.12
C ASP A 81 16.51 -10.77 -2.76
N THR A 82 15.68 -9.72 -2.72
CA THR A 82 14.92 -9.30 -1.55
C THR A 82 13.43 -9.54 -1.78
N ASN A 83 12.63 -9.54 -0.71
CA ASN A 83 11.17 -9.67 -0.80
C ASN A 83 10.46 -8.32 -1.04
N PHE A 84 11.12 -7.37 -1.70
CA PHE A 84 10.51 -6.07 -2.03
C PHE A 84 9.78 -6.12 -3.37
N VAL A 85 8.68 -5.37 -3.45
CA VAL A 85 7.92 -5.16 -4.68
C VAL A 85 7.78 -3.66 -4.87
N PHE A 86 7.97 -3.20 -6.10
CA PHE A 86 7.71 -1.82 -6.48
C PHE A 86 6.42 -1.77 -7.30
N PHE A 87 5.66 -0.70 -7.12
CA PHE A 87 4.48 -0.41 -7.92
C PHE A 87 4.30 1.10 -8.04
N LEU A 88 3.61 1.52 -9.09
CA LEU A 88 3.21 2.91 -9.31
C LEU A 88 1.70 3.01 -9.19
N GLU A 89 1.27 4.02 -8.45
CA GLU A 89 -0.11 4.39 -8.29
C GLU A 89 -0.36 5.75 -8.93
N ASP A 90 -1.59 5.97 -9.40
CA ASP A 90 -2.04 7.29 -9.78
C ASP A 90 -2.52 8.11 -8.57
N SER A 91 -2.97 9.35 -8.81
CA SER A 91 -3.46 10.25 -7.75
C SER A 91 -4.73 9.76 -7.03
N GLU A 92 -5.38 8.71 -7.54
CA GLU A 92 -6.55 8.08 -6.93
C GLU A 92 -6.19 6.77 -6.20
N ASN A 93 -4.90 6.44 -6.09
CA ASN A 93 -4.36 5.23 -5.45
C ASN A 93 -4.70 3.93 -6.21
N TYR A 94 -4.89 4.00 -7.53
CA TYR A 94 -4.94 2.80 -8.36
C TYR A 94 -3.54 2.39 -8.79
N ILE A 95 -3.18 1.14 -8.55
CA ILE A 95 -1.95 0.55 -9.09
C ILE A 95 -2.07 0.50 -10.61
N ILE A 96 -1.25 1.29 -11.29
CA ILE A 96 -1.21 1.41 -12.75
C ILE A 96 0.02 0.71 -13.36
N SER A 97 1.05 0.41 -12.57
CA SER A 97 2.20 -0.39 -13.02
C SER A 97 2.85 -1.11 -11.84
N THR A 98 3.43 -2.27 -12.11
CA THR A 98 4.23 -3.07 -11.17
C THR A 98 5.56 -3.42 -11.85
#